data_AF-A0A841U447-F1
#
_entry.id   AF-A0A841U447-F1
#
_cell.length_a   1.000
_cell.length_b   1.000
_cell.length_c   1.000
_cell.angle_alpha   90.00
_cell.angle_beta   90.00
_cell.angle_gamma   90.00
#
_symmetry.space_group_name_H-M   'P 1'
#
loop_
_entity.id
_entity.type
_entity.pdbx_description
1 polymer ?
#
loop_
_entity_poly.entity_id
_entity_poly.type
_entity_poly.pdbx_seq_one_letter_code
_entity_poly.pdbx_strand_id
1 'polypeptide(L)'
;MANSTVYVVHCIDTEGPLHESLQATFERIRHIVGIEIEPTAANLKKLQNREIDLNGQEELVSQIVAPHVIEYKDTWDKIDAMMEEIMSPAYRQKYADPSGQGWIYNWFAVDHVGFDVNPRRRDMGYHNIFDHYRHLLQATGSTQDEIHWHFHPMSTYKEAHICATSFLNSPHLLETLARRVIERSWFPTCFRPGFHAERPDSHWFLEQWIPFDFANQSMSRDRSESRQKDVDDGRLGDWRRAVWDWSHYRPAHDDYQREGSCNRTIFKCLNVGSRFRLLNQSEVDLAFRRADEGLPTVLAFTNHDYRDMRPDIANVHAMLTEAAKKYPNVRWEHSGALKAARQTLGLRDAQPLDLDVRFEREDGVLRLRVRSNKDTFGPQPFLAVQTKDQRFLHDNFDLQTPRREWSYVFDRNSVRPESIERIGIAGSDACGNVCVALFDGAGSPVGKTSF
;
A
#
# COMPACT_ATOMS: atom_id res chain seq x y z
N MET A 1 29.07 13.43 -8.91
CA MET A 1 28.48 12.50 -9.89
C MET A 1 27.26 11.89 -9.24
N ALA A 2 26.08 12.05 -9.82
CA ALA A 2 24.87 11.40 -9.32
C ALA A 2 25.12 9.88 -9.35
N ASN A 3 24.80 9.20 -8.25
CA ASN A 3 25.01 7.76 -8.14
C ASN A 3 23.96 7.10 -9.04
N SER A 4 24.38 6.51 -10.16
CA SER A 4 23.53 5.77 -11.10
C SER A 4 23.01 4.49 -10.44
N THR A 5 22.04 4.62 -9.55
CA THR A 5 21.48 3.52 -8.76
C THR A 5 20.00 3.35 -9.06
N VAL A 6 19.59 2.12 -9.37
CA VAL A 6 18.19 1.70 -9.37
C VAL A 6 17.84 1.16 -7.99
N TYR A 7 16.92 1.82 -7.28
CA TYR A 7 16.38 1.27 -6.04
C TYR A 7 15.24 0.30 -6.36
N VAL A 8 15.45 -0.97 -6.04
CA VAL A 8 14.49 -2.06 -6.26
C VAL A 8 13.59 -2.19 -5.04
N VAL A 9 12.28 -2.02 -5.23
CA VAL A 9 11.30 -2.00 -4.14
C VAL A 9 10.25 -3.08 -4.36
N HIS A 10 10.30 -4.14 -3.55
CA HIS A 10 9.28 -5.18 -3.53
C HIS A 10 8.13 -4.77 -2.61
N CYS A 11 7.02 -4.32 -3.19
CA CYS A 11 5.83 -3.91 -2.48
C CYS A 11 4.80 -5.04 -2.40
N ILE A 12 4.57 -5.60 -1.23
CA ILE A 12 3.64 -6.71 -1.06
C ILE A 12 2.30 -6.13 -0.62
N ASP A 13 1.26 -6.36 -1.42
CA ASP A 13 -0.12 -6.11 -1.02
C ASP A 13 -0.48 -7.22 -0.02
N THR A 14 -0.33 -6.90 1.26
CA THR A 14 -0.42 -7.84 2.37
C THR A 14 -1.87 -7.92 2.85
N GLU A 15 -2.53 -9.03 2.52
CA GLU A 15 -3.97 -9.21 2.73
C GLU A 15 -4.32 -10.43 3.59
N GLY A 16 -3.33 -11.23 3.99
CA GLY A 16 -3.53 -12.49 4.70
C GLY A 16 -4.19 -13.56 3.84
N PRO A 17 -4.67 -14.66 4.46
CA PRO A 17 -5.18 -15.81 3.74
C PRO A 17 -6.32 -15.51 2.76
N LEU A 18 -6.34 -16.21 1.62
CA LEU A 18 -7.41 -16.14 0.62
C LEU A 18 -7.89 -17.54 0.24
N HIS A 19 -9.18 -17.79 0.41
CA HIS A 19 -9.86 -18.96 -0.14
C HIS A 19 -10.61 -18.62 -1.43
N GLU A 20 -10.48 -19.43 -2.48
CA GLU A 20 -11.31 -19.38 -3.70
C GLU A 20 -11.83 -20.79 -4.00
N SER A 21 -13.15 -20.94 -4.04
CA SER A 21 -13.77 -22.21 -4.42
C SER A 21 -13.68 -22.42 -5.94
N LEU A 22 -13.83 -23.68 -6.38
CA LEU A 22 -13.91 -23.99 -7.81
C LEU A 22 -15.03 -23.21 -8.51
N GLN A 23 -16.20 -23.16 -7.89
CA GLN A 23 -17.34 -22.38 -8.37
C GLN A 23 -16.96 -20.90 -8.60
N ALA A 24 -16.33 -20.31 -7.60
CA ALA A 24 -15.90 -18.92 -7.63
C ALA A 24 -14.82 -18.64 -8.70
N THR A 25 -13.93 -19.60 -8.98
CA THR A 25 -12.98 -19.51 -10.11
C THR A 25 -13.71 -19.37 -11.44
N PHE A 26 -14.74 -20.17 -11.68
CA PHE A 26 -15.50 -20.12 -12.94
C PHE A 26 -16.39 -18.88 -13.03
N GLU A 27 -16.97 -18.41 -11.92
CA GLU A 27 -17.64 -17.11 -11.86
C GLU A 27 -16.68 -15.97 -12.26
N ARG A 28 -15.44 -16.02 -11.79
CA ARG A 28 -14.39 -15.06 -12.16
C ARG A 28 -14.05 -15.13 -13.65
N ILE A 29 -13.97 -16.33 -14.25
CA ILE A 29 -13.80 -16.47 -15.71
C ILE A 29 -14.96 -15.79 -16.45
N ARG A 30 -16.20 -16.08 -16.05
CA ARG A 30 -17.39 -15.44 -16.63
C ARG A 30 -17.32 -13.92 -16.53
N HIS A 31 -16.89 -13.37 -15.41
CA HIS A 31 -16.77 -11.92 -15.24
C HIS A 31 -15.66 -11.30 -16.10
N ILE A 32 -14.51 -11.96 -16.23
CA ILE A 32 -13.36 -11.39 -16.95
C ILE A 32 -13.54 -11.50 -18.47
N VAL A 33 -13.93 -12.68 -18.96
CA VAL A 33 -13.99 -12.99 -20.40
C VAL A 33 -15.42 -13.11 -20.96
N GLY A 34 -16.43 -13.24 -20.11
CA GLY A 34 -17.82 -13.39 -20.54
C GLY A 34 -18.20 -14.80 -20.98
N ILE A 35 -17.40 -15.81 -20.61
CA ILE A 35 -17.62 -17.21 -21.00
C ILE A 35 -18.18 -18.00 -19.81
N GLU A 36 -19.24 -18.75 -20.04
CA GLU A 36 -19.87 -19.62 -19.05
C GLU A 36 -19.49 -21.08 -19.32
N ILE A 37 -18.87 -21.74 -18.34
CA ILE A 37 -18.41 -23.12 -18.40
C ILE A 37 -18.82 -23.81 -17.10
N GLU A 38 -19.23 -25.07 -17.16
CA GLU A 38 -19.59 -25.83 -15.97
C GLU A 38 -18.37 -25.98 -15.03
N PRO A 39 -18.50 -25.64 -13.73
CA PRO A 39 -17.40 -25.58 -12.77
C PRO A 39 -16.99 -26.97 -12.27
N THR A 40 -16.32 -27.73 -13.13
CA THR A 40 -15.78 -29.06 -12.80
C THR A 40 -14.26 -29.08 -12.82
N ALA A 41 -13.64 -29.95 -12.01
CA ALA A 41 -12.19 -30.12 -12.00
C ALA A 41 -11.65 -30.55 -13.38
N ALA A 42 -12.41 -31.35 -14.11
CA ALA A 42 -12.08 -31.75 -15.48
C ALA A 42 -12.05 -30.55 -16.43
N ASN A 43 -13.04 -29.65 -16.36
CA ASN A 43 -13.05 -28.45 -17.17
C ASN A 43 -11.94 -27.48 -16.76
N LEU A 44 -11.63 -27.34 -15.46
CA LEU A 44 -10.49 -26.53 -15.01
C LEU A 44 -9.19 -27.01 -15.65
N LYS A 45 -8.96 -28.34 -15.67
CA LYS A 45 -7.76 -28.92 -16.28
C LYS A 45 -7.70 -28.66 -17.79
N LYS A 46 -8.82 -28.81 -18.49
CA LYS A 46 -8.93 -28.48 -19.92
C LYS A 46 -8.64 -27.01 -20.20
N LEU A 47 -9.13 -26.09 -19.36
CA LEU A 47 -8.86 -24.66 -19.49
C LEU A 47 -7.37 -24.34 -19.28
N GLN A 48 -6.74 -24.96 -18.28
CA GLN A 48 -5.31 -24.83 -18.04
C GLN A 48 -4.47 -25.33 -19.21
N ASN A 49 -4.93 -26.39 -19.88
CA ASN A 49 -4.25 -27.00 -21.03
C ASN A 49 -4.67 -26.42 -22.39
N ARG A 50 -5.61 -25.45 -22.44
CA ARG A 50 -6.15 -24.86 -23.67
C ARG A 50 -6.88 -25.86 -24.58
N GLU A 51 -7.56 -26.82 -23.97
CA GLU A 51 -8.27 -27.92 -24.65
C GLU A 51 -9.75 -27.62 -24.90
N ILE A 52 -10.26 -26.48 -24.42
CA ILE A 52 -11.61 -25.99 -24.74
C ILE A 52 -11.47 -24.86 -25.75
N ASP A 53 -12.23 -24.93 -26.84
CA ASP A 53 -12.34 -23.85 -27.82
C ASP A 53 -13.08 -22.66 -27.19
N LEU A 54 -12.38 -21.53 -27.04
CA LEU A 54 -12.86 -20.29 -26.45
C LEU A 54 -12.85 -19.14 -27.47
N ASN A 55 -12.88 -19.47 -28.76
CA ASN A 55 -12.86 -18.52 -29.88
C ASN A 55 -11.66 -17.55 -29.80
N GLY A 56 -10.47 -18.06 -29.51
CA GLY A 56 -9.23 -17.27 -29.49
C GLY A 56 -8.89 -16.63 -28.12
N GLN A 57 -9.60 -17.00 -27.06
CA GLN A 57 -9.36 -16.54 -25.68
C GLN A 57 -8.61 -17.57 -24.82
N GLU A 58 -8.14 -18.67 -25.40
CA GLU A 58 -7.57 -19.82 -24.69
C GLU A 58 -6.30 -19.42 -23.92
N GLU A 59 -5.43 -18.63 -24.52
CA GLU A 59 -4.22 -18.10 -23.87
C GLU A 59 -4.60 -17.29 -22.61
N LEU A 60 -5.48 -16.29 -22.77
CA LEU A 60 -5.92 -15.42 -21.69
C LEU A 60 -6.56 -16.21 -20.54
N VAL A 61 -7.47 -17.13 -20.86
CA VAL A 61 -8.13 -17.95 -19.83
C VAL A 61 -7.14 -18.87 -19.15
N SER A 62 -6.22 -19.51 -19.89
CA SER A 62 -5.18 -20.36 -19.29
C SER A 62 -4.30 -19.60 -18.30
N GLN A 63 -4.03 -18.32 -18.53
CA GLN A 63 -3.30 -17.45 -17.59
C GLN A 63 -4.12 -17.11 -16.34
N ILE A 64 -5.44 -16.89 -16.48
CA ILE A 64 -6.36 -16.58 -15.38
C ILE A 64 -6.51 -17.75 -14.40
N VAL A 65 -6.42 -18.99 -14.90
CA VAL A 65 -6.58 -20.23 -14.12
C VAL A 65 -5.30 -21.04 -13.97
N ALA A 66 -4.15 -20.46 -14.32
CA ALA A 66 -2.86 -21.13 -14.17
C ALA A 66 -2.69 -21.60 -12.72
N PRO A 67 -2.13 -22.81 -12.47
CA PRO A 67 -2.05 -23.36 -11.11
C PRO A 67 -1.46 -22.37 -10.09
N HIS A 68 -0.33 -21.75 -10.41
CA HIS A 68 0.33 -20.76 -9.55
C HIS A 68 -0.49 -19.47 -9.29
N VAL A 69 -1.51 -19.19 -10.11
CA VAL A 69 -2.41 -18.03 -9.95
C VAL A 69 -3.57 -18.33 -9.01
N ILE A 70 -4.04 -19.59 -8.95
CA ILE A 70 -5.23 -20.00 -8.19
C ILE A 70 -4.93 -20.89 -6.99
N GLU A 71 -3.69 -21.33 -6.83
CA GLU A 71 -3.21 -22.09 -5.66
C GLU A 71 -2.91 -21.14 -4.50
N TYR A 72 -3.98 -20.55 -3.98
CA TYR A 72 -3.89 -19.57 -2.91
C TYR A 72 -3.50 -20.22 -1.58
N LYS A 73 -2.78 -19.45 -0.77
CA LYS A 73 -2.50 -19.75 0.64
C LYS A 73 -3.72 -19.34 1.45
N ASP A 74 -4.62 -20.29 1.65
CA ASP A 74 -5.93 -20.10 2.28
C ASP A 74 -5.92 -20.26 3.81
N THR A 75 -4.76 -20.46 4.42
CA THR A 75 -4.55 -20.46 5.88
C THR A 75 -3.26 -19.73 6.26
N TRP A 76 -3.20 -19.22 7.49
CA TRP A 76 -1.99 -18.59 8.04
C TRP A 76 -0.79 -19.54 8.03
N ASP A 77 -0.95 -20.80 8.42
CA ASP A 77 0.15 -21.79 8.37
C ASP A 77 0.81 -21.90 6.98
N LYS A 78 0.04 -21.78 5.90
CA LYS A 78 0.57 -21.82 4.53
C LYS A 78 1.33 -20.55 4.15
N ILE A 79 0.91 -19.40 4.67
CA ILE A 79 1.62 -18.11 4.55
C ILE A 79 2.89 -18.17 5.38
N ASP A 80 2.80 -18.58 6.63
CA ASP A 80 3.93 -18.65 7.57
C ASP A 80 5.00 -19.62 7.10
N ALA A 81 4.62 -20.77 6.55
CA ALA A 81 5.57 -21.70 5.94
C ALA A 81 6.32 -21.10 4.74
N MET A 82 5.68 -20.21 3.96
CA MET A 82 6.39 -19.44 2.93
C MET A 82 7.27 -18.36 3.55
N MET A 83 6.78 -17.65 4.57
CA MET A 83 7.52 -16.58 5.24
C MET A 83 8.82 -17.12 5.84
N GLU A 84 8.77 -18.27 6.52
CA GLU A 84 9.92 -18.95 7.10
C GLU A 84 11.03 -19.19 6.06
N GLU A 85 10.66 -19.63 4.85
CA GLU A 85 11.61 -19.83 3.76
C GLU A 85 12.13 -18.49 3.22
N ILE A 86 11.23 -17.62 2.74
CA ILE A 86 11.63 -16.44 1.95
C ILE A 86 12.32 -15.37 2.80
N MET A 87 12.03 -15.31 4.10
CA MET A 87 12.67 -14.38 5.02
C MET A 87 13.93 -14.96 5.65
N SER A 88 14.24 -16.24 5.44
CA SER A 88 15.47 -16.86 5.95
C SER A 88 16.72 -16.13 5.42
N PRO A 89 17.81 -16.07 6.20
CA PRO A 89 19.06 -15.47 5.73
C PRO A 89 19.57 -16.10 4.43
N ALA A 90 19.45 -17.43 4.29
CA ALA A 90 19.89 -18.15 3.11
C ALA A 90 19.09 -17.76 1.86
N TYR A 91 17.77 -17.63 1.98
CA TYR A 91 16.92 -17.23 0.85
C TYR A 91 17.16 -15.78 0.45
N ARG A 92 17.27 -14.86 1.41
CA ARG A 92 17.61 -13.46 1.14
C ARG A 92 18.95 -13.32 0.45
N GLN A 93 19.96 -14.07 0.90
CA GLN A 93 21.30 -14.03 0.33
C GLN A 93 21.35 -14.61 -1.09
N LYS A 94 20.52 -15.63 -1.38
CA LYS A 94 20.39 -16.21 -2.72
C LYS A 94 19.99 -15.16 -3.77
N TYR A 95 19.20 -14.18 -3.38
CA TYR A 95 18.74 -13.09 -4.24
C TYR A 95 19.29 -11.73 -3.80
N ALA A 96 20.51 -11.71 -3.23
CA ALA A 96 21.16 -10.46 -2.82
C ALA A 96 21.46 -9.56 -4.03
N ASP A 97 21.50 -8.26 -3.78
CA ASP A 97 21.98 -7.29 -4.75
C ASP A 97 23.53 -7.31 -4.85
N PRO A 98 24.13 -6.58 -5.81
CA PRO A 98 25.59 -6.56 -6.00
C PRO A 98 26.39 -6.00 -4.82
N SER A 99 25.75 -5.31 -3.88
CA SER A 99 26.38 -4.86 -2.63
C SER A 99 26.43 -5.96 -1.56
N GLY A 100 25.79 -7.10 -1.80
CA GLY A 100 25.65 -8.21 -0.87
C GLY A 100 24.45 -8.06 0.08
N GLN A 101 23.64 -7.01 -0.08
CA GLN A 101 22.42 -6.83 0.71
C GLN A 101 21.38 -7.84 0.24
N GLY A 102 20.92 -8.68 1.17
CA GLY A 102 19.84 -9.64 0.92
C GLY A 102 18.51 -8.95 0.58
N TRP A 103 17.61 -9.71 -0.06
CA TRP A 103 16.29 -9.24 -0.45
C TRP A 103 15.53 -8.51 0.68
N ILE A 104 14.85 -7.40 0.37
CA ILE A 104 14.08 -6.58 1.31
C ILE A 104 12.59 -6.63 0.95
N TYR A 105 11.73 -6.78 1.95
CA TYR A 105 10.28 -6.82 1.80
C TYR A 105 9.63 -5.54 2.34
N ASN A 106 8.63 -5.03 1.62
CA ASN A 106 7.79 -3.92 2.06
C ASN A 106 6.35 -4.39 2.17
N TRP A 107 5.87 -4.58 3.40
CA TRP A 107 4.55 -5.15 3.70
C TRP A 107 3.52 -4.04 3.77
N PHE A 108 2.68 -3.89 2.76
CA PHE A 108 1.58 -2.93 2.76
C PHE A 108 0.33 -3.63 3.30
N ALA A 109 0.02 -3.40 4.58
CA ALA A 109 -1.01 -4.14 5.30
C ALA A 109 -2.38 -3.49 5.20
N VAL A 110 -3.40 -4.29 4.87
CA VAL A 110 -4.82 -3.91 4.87
C VAL A 110 -5.51 -4.36 6.15
N ASP A 111 -6.57 -3.65 6.55
CA ASP A 111 -7.55 -4.16 7.50
C ASP A 111 -8.82 -4.58 6.74
N HIS A 112 -9.23 -5.84 6.87
CA HIS A 112 -10.51 -6.31 6.33
C HIS A 112 -11.60 -6.09 7.40
N VAL A 113 -12.37 -5.02 7.28
CA VAL A 113 -13.35 -4.62 8.32
C VAL A 113 -14.64 -4.10 7.73
N GLY A 114 -15.73 -4.27 8.49
CA GLY A 114 -17.05 -3.72 8.13
C GLY A 114 -17.76 -4.44 6.97
N PHE A 115 -17.29 -5.62 6.57
CA PHE A 115 -17.92 -6.45 5.54
C PHE A 115 -19.01 -7.36 6.13
N ASP A 116 -20.11 -7.51 5.41
CA ASP A 116 -21.24 -8.39 5.77
C ASP A 116 -21.10 -9.78 5.13
N VAL A 117 -20.38 -9.87 4.00
CA VAL A 117 -20.27 -11.08 3.18
C VAL A 117 -18.79 -11.40 2.91
N ASN A 118 -18.31 -12.55 3.44
CA ASN A 118 -16.90 -12.97 3.34
C ASN A 118 -16.72 -14.40 2.76
N PRO A 119 -17.09 -14.64 1.48
CA PRO A 119 -17.00 -15.98 0.87
C PRO A 119 -15.55 -16.44 0.65
N ARG A 120 -14.59 -15.51 0.69
CA ARG A 120 -13.15 -15.77 0.50
C ARG A 120 -12.41 -16.02 1.79
N ARG A 121 -13.13 -16.04 2.92
CA ARG A 121 -12.58 -16.32 4.25
C ARG A 121 -11.38 -15.42 4.58
N ARG A 122 -11.44 -14.15 4.15
CA ARG A 122 -10.46 -13.13 4.54
C ARG A 122 -10.40 -13.06 6.05
N ASP A 123 -9.22 -12.79 6.60
CA ASP A 123 -9.07 -12.57 8.03
C ASP A 123 -9.65 -11.20 8.40
N MET A 124 -10.84 -11.22 9.01
CA MET A 124 -11.64 -10.03 9.32
C MET A 124 -11.29 -9.48 10.69
N GLY A 125 -10.97 -8.19 10.75
CA GLY A 125 -10.72 -7.49 12.01
C GLY A 125 -9.80 -6.31 11.85
N TYR A 126 -9.88 -5.41 12.83
CA TYR A 126 -8.89 -4.34 12.94
C TYR A 126 -7.57 -4.94 13.34
N HIS A 127 -6.53 -4.60 12.58
CA HIS A 127 -5.14 -4.88 12.88
C HIS A 127 -4.69 -6.32 12.70
N ASN A 128 -5.57 -7.28 12.40
CA ASN A 128 -5.21 -8.70 12.25
C ASN A 128 -4.00 -8.90 11.33
N ILE A 129 -4.06 -8.38 10.11
CA ILE A 129 -2.98 -8.52 9.13
C ILE A 129 -1.72 -7.77 9.59
N PHE A 130 -1.86 -6.50 9.98
CA PHE A 130 -0.74 -5.68 10.40
C PHE A 130 0.00 -6.25 11.62
N ASP A 131 -0.72 -6.73 12.63
CA ASP A 131 -0.15 -7.27 13.86
C ASP A 131 0.54 -8.60 13.62
N HIS A 132 0.02 -9.43 12.70
CA HIS A 132 0.68 -10.67 12.26
C HIS A 132 2.06 -10.36 11.68
N TYR A 133 2.14 -9.44 10.73
CA TYR A 133 3.40 -9.07 10.09
C TYR A 133 4.33 -8.30 11.02
N ARG A 134 3.81 -7.46 11.91
CA ARG A 134 4.62 -6.78 12.94
C ARG A 134 5.25 -7.80 13.90
N HIS A 135 4.49 -8.80 14.35
CA HIS A 135 5.04 -9.90 15.15
C HIS A 135 6.09 -10.69 14.39
N LEU A 136 5.84 -11.02 13.12
CA LEU A 136 6.80 -11.73 12.27
C LEU A 136 8.13 -10.97 12.15
N LEU A 137 8.11 -9.65 11.93
CA LEU A 137 9.32 -8.84 11.86
C LEU A 137 10.07 -8.81 13.21
N GLN A 138 9.35 -8.67 14.32
CA GLN A 138 9.94 -8.70 15.66
C GLN A 138 10.56 -10.07 15.96
N ALA A 139 9.84 -11.17 15.70
CA ALA A 139 10.27 -12.53 15.97
C ALA A 139 11.48 -12.95 15.14
N THR A 140 11.58 -12.44 13.91
CA THR A 140 12.73 -12.69 13.02
C THR A 140 13.88 -11.69 13.21
N GLY A 141 13.70 -10.66 14.05
CA GLY A 141 14.67 -9.58 14.21
C GLY A 141 14.90 -8.78 12.92
N SER A 142 13.93 -8.76 11.99
CA SER A 142 14.05 -8.07 10.71
C SER A 142 14.01 -6.56 10.94
N THR A 143 15.14 -5.90 10.61
CA THR A 143 15.28 -4.43 10.72
C THR A 143 15.35 -3.74 9.37
N GLN A 144 15.55 -4.50 8.29
CA GLN A 144 15.62 -4.00 6.91
C GLN A 144 14.26 -3.93 6.22
N ASP A 145 13.27 -4.74 6.64
CA ASP A 145 11.93 -4.74 6.06
C ASP A 145 11.07 -3.62 6.65
N GLU A 146 10.12 -3.12 5.87
CA GLU A 146 9.23 -2.04 6.29
C GLU A 146 7.76 -2.50 6.27
N ILE A 147 6.94 -1.93 7.16
CA ILE A 147 5.47 -2.10 7.15
C ILE A 147 4.83 -0.76 6.82
N HIS A 148 3.92 -0.77 5.86
CA HIS A 148 3.25 0.38 5.27
C HIS A 148 1.74 0.14 5.16
N TRP A 149 1.01 1.11 4.61
CA TRP A 149 -0.43 1.07 4.56
C TRP A 149 -0.98 0.66 3.20
N HIS A 150 -1.83 -0.37 3.22
CA HIS A 150 -2.68 -0.73 2.10
C HIS A 150 -4.13 -0.49 2.45
N PHE A 151 -4.92 0.03 1.51
CA PHE A 151 -6.32 0.28 1.76
C PHE A 151 -7.20 -0.24 0.63
N HIS A 152 -8.21 -1.02 1.01
CA HIS A 152 -9.28 -1.47 0.13
C HIS A 152 -10.53 -0.63 0.38
N PRO A 153 -11.00 0.11 -0.63
CA PRO A 153 -12.32 0.72 -0.56
C PRO A 153 -13.40 -0.36 -0.42
N MET A 154 -14.47 -0.03 0.30
CA MET A 154 -15.60 -0.92 0.53
C MET A 154 -16.56 -0.88 -0.66
N SER A 155 -17.03 -2.06 -1.08
CA SER A 155 -18.12 -2.17 -2.05
C SER A 155 -19.44 -1.70 -1.44
N THR A 156 -20.37 -1.22 -2.28
CA THR A 156 -21.70 -0.75 -1.84
C THR A 156 -22.45 -1.78 -1.00
N TYR A 157 -22.24 -3.07 -1.30
CA TYR A 157 -22.91 -4.19 -0.63
C TYR A 157 -22.04 -4.88 0.43
N LYS A 158 -20.90 -4.28 0.80
CA LYS A 158 -20.05 -4.75 1.90
C LYS A 158 -19.58 -6.20 1.72
N GLU A 159 -19.28 -6.56 0.48
CA GLU A 159 -18.74 -7.87 0.13
C GLU A 159 -17.20 -7.81 0.10
N ALA A 160 -16.56 -8.63 0.93
CA ALA A 160 -15.11 -8.65 1.15
C ALA A 160 -14.25 -8.98 -0.08
N HIS A 161 -14.89 -9.51 -1.12
CA HIS A 161 -14.25 -10.05 -2.31
C HIS A 161 -14.52 -9.23 -3.57
N ILE A 162 -15.31 -8.16 -3.44
CA ILE A 162 -15.70 -7.29 -4.53
C ILE A 162 -14.87 -6.02 -4.46
N CYS A 163 -14.26 -5.66 -5.60
CA CYS A 163 -13.46 -4.46 -5.72
C CYS A 163 -14.33 -3.20 -5.63
N ALA A 164 -13.78 -2.14 -5.04
CA ALA A 164 -14.36 -0.81 -5.05
C ALA A 164 -13.27 0.25 -5.16
N THR A 165 -13.67 1.49 -5.43
CA THR A 165 -12.72 2.58 -5.73
C THR A 165 -12.98 3.89 -4.98
N SER A 166 -14.04 3.98 -4.15
CA SER A 166 -14.38 5.23 -3.44
C SER A 166 -13.97 5.20 -1.97
N PHE A 167 -13.09 6.12 -1.60
CA PHE A 167 -12.66 6.35 -0.24
C PHE A 167 -13.78 6.99 0.60
N LEU A 168 -14.53 7.94 0.03
CA LEU A 168 -15.62 8.61 0.76
C LEU A 168 -16.78 7.67 1.10
N ASN A 169 -17.01 6.64 0.28
CA ASN A 169 -18.02 5.62 0.55
C ASN A 169 -17.49 4.47 1.44
N SER A 170 -16.28 4.60 1.98
CA SER A 170 -15.65 3.58 2.81
C SER A 170 -15.60 4.04 4.27
N PRO A 171 -16.64 3.76 5.07
CA PRO A 171 -16.78 4.32 6.42
C PRO A 171 -15.65 3.90 7.38
N HIS A 172 -15.01 2.77 7.11
CA HIS A 172 -13.91 2.24 7.93
C HIS A 172 -12.57 2.94 7.70
N LEU A 173 -12.42 3.76 6.65
CA LEU A 173 -11.16 4.44 6.30
C LEU A 173 -10.56 5.22 7.49
N LEU A 174 -11.34 6.14 8.05
CA LEU A 174 -10.90 6.99 9.16
C LEU A 174 -10.82 6.21 10.47
N GLU A 175 -11.74 5.26 10.68
CA GLU A 175 -11.74 4.43 11.89
C GLU A 175 -10.48 3.56 11.97
N THR A 176 -10.09 2.91 10.87
CA THR A 176 -8.87 2.11 10.77
C THR A 176 -7.63 2.93 11.14
N LEU A 177 -7.49 4.15 10.62
CA LEU A 177 -6.35 5.00 10.95
C LEU A 177 -6.40 5.51 12.40
N ALA A 178 -7.59 5.91 12.89
CA ALA A 178 -7.75 6.33 14.27
C ALA A 178 -7.36 5.22 15.27
N ARG A 179 -7.80 3.98 15.00
CA ARG A 179 -7.37 2.81 15.79
C ARG A 179 -5.88 2.56 15.67
N ARG A 180 -5.30 2.66 14.47
CA ARG A 180 -3.86 2.46 14.27
C ARG A 180 -3.02 3.47 15.07
N VAL A 181 -3.46 4.72 15.14
CA VAL A 181 -2.83 5.76 15.97
C VAL A 181 -2.96 5.42 17.45
N ILE A 182 -4.19 5.22 17.94
CA ILE A 182 -4.49 5.09 19.37
C ILE A 182 -4.01 3.75 19.96
N GLU A 183 -4.17 2.67 19.20
CA GLU A 183 -3.95 1.32 19.68
C GLU A 183 -2.60 0.73 19.26
N ARG A 184 -1.91 1.29 18.26
CA ARG A 184 -0.60 0.79 17.79
C ARG A 184 0.50 1.85 17.78
N SER A 185 0.20 3.09 18.16
CA SER A 185 1.14 4.22 18.13
C SER A 185 1.83 4.35 16.77
N TRP A 186 1.08 4.11 15.69
CA TRP A 186 1.61 4.02 14.33
C TRP A 186 0.79 4.89 13.38
N PHE A 187 1.47 5.49 12.39
CA PHE A 187 0.84 6.29 11.35
C PHE A 187 1.57 6.10 10.01
N PRO A 188 0.84 6.07 8.87
CA PRO A 188 1.43 5.71 7.59
C PRO A 188 2.28 6.81 6.97
N THR A 189 3.20 6.39 6.09
CA THR A 189 4.03 7.29 5.26
C THR A 189 4.13 6.85 3.81
N CYS A 190 4.24 5.54 3.57
CA CYS A 190 4.11 4.97 2.24
C CYS A 190 2.74 4.30 2.10
N PHE A 191 2.19 4.38 0.91
CA PHE A 191 0.86 3.88 0.59
C PHE A 191 0.83 3.06 -0.69
N ARG A 192 -0.05 2.06 -0.70
CA ARG A 192 -0.50 1.37 -1.89
C ARG A 192 -2.03 1.27 -1.94
N PRO A 193 -2.67 1.64 -3.05
CA PRO A 193 -4.10 1.46 -3.20
C PRO A 193 -4.47 0.03 -3.55
N GLY A 194 -5.51 -0.48 -2.90
CA GLY A 194 -6.23 -1.67 -3.33
C GLY A 194 -6.67 -1.53 -4.78
N PHE A 195 -6.50 -2.61 -5.55
CA PHE A 195 -6.82 -2.66 -6.98
C PHE A 195 -6.05 -1.67 -7.86
N HIS A 196 -5.09 -0.93 -7.28
CA HIS A 196 -4.39 0.19 -7.93
C HIS A 196 -5.29 1.37 -8.30
N ALA A 197 -6.41 1.52 -7.57
CA ALA A 197 -7.40 2.55 -7.83
C ALA A 197 -7.10 3.85 -7.07
N GLU A 198 -6.91 4.93 -7.83
CA GLU A 198 -7.03 6.29 -7.33
C GLU A 198 -8.14 7.04 -8.05
N ARG A 199 -8.80 7.93 -7.30
CA ARG A 199 -9.93 8.77 -7.71
C ARG A 199 -9.80 10.14 -7.05
N PRO A 200 -10.59 11.16 -7.44
CA PRO A 200 -10.49 12.49 -6.85
C PRO A 200 -10.60 12.50 -5.31
N ASP A 201 -11.41 11.61 -4.75
CA ASP A 201 -11.56 11.48 -3.30
C ASP A 201 -10.34 10.88 -2.60
N SER A 202 -9.81 9.77 -3.12
CA SER A 202 -8.57 9.19 -2.59
C SER A 202 -7.39 10.15 -2.80
N HIS A 203 -7.32 10.83 -3.94
CA HIS A 203 -6.32 11.85 -4.24
C HIS A 203 -6.32 12.95 -3.17
N TRP A 204 -7.48 13.56 -2.90
CA TRP A 204 -7.62 14.58 -1.87
C TRP A 204 -7.23 14.06 -0.48
N PHE A 205 -7.64 12.83 -0.15
CA PHE A 205 -7.34 12.20 1.13
C PHE A 205 -5.83 12.00 1.33
N LEU A 206 -5.14 11.44 0.34
CA LEU A 206 -3.70 11.16 0.43
C LEU A 206 -2.87 12.45 0.60
N GLU A 207 -3.30 13.54 -0.05
CA GLU A 207 -2.68 14.86 0.07
C GLU A 207 -2.71 15.45 1.49
N GLN A 208 -3.57 14.94 2.36
CA GLN A 208 -3.64 15.39 3.74
C GLN A 208 -2.50 14.82 4.61
N TRP A 209 -2.07 13.57 4.37
CA TRP A 209 -1.25 12.83 5.35
C TRP A 209 -0.17 11.90 4.81
N ILE A 210 -0.20 11.54 3.52
CA ILE A 210 0.64 10.48 2.94
C ILE A 210 1.68 11.04 1.97
N PRO A 211 2.97 11.07 2.34
CA PRO A 211 4.03 11.59 1.48
C PRO A 211 4.33 10.77 0.23
N PHE A 212 4.31 9.44 0.33
CA PHE A 212 4.83 8.57 -0.72
C PHE A 212 3.79 7.55 -1.16
N ASP A 213 3.54 7.51 -2.46
CA ASP A 213 2.45 6.78 -3.07
C ASP A 213 2.99 5.87 -4.17
N PHE A 214 2.82 4.55 -4.03
CA PHE A 214 3.34 3.56 -4.98
C PHE A 214 2.25 3.02 -5.92
N ALA A 215 1.30 3.85 -6.34
CA ALA A 215 0.13 3.38 -7.08
C ALA A 215 0.27 3.28 -8.60
N ASN A 216 1.19 4.04 -9.20
CA ASN A 216 1.16 4.26 -10.65
C ASN A 216 1.49 3.01 -11.45
N GLN A 217 0.55 2.55 -12.29
CA GLN A 217 0.76 1.37 -13.14
C GLN A 217 0.88 1.69 -14.65
N SER A 218 1.24 2.92 -14.99
CA SER A 218 1.38 3.34 -16.37
C SER A 218 2.47 2.55 -17.09
N MET A 219 2.15 2.08 -18.29
CA MET A 219 3.08 1.43 -19.22
C MET A 219 3.12 2.24 -20.52
N SER A 220 4.16 2.08 -21.34
CA SER A 220 4.25 2.80 -22.62
C SER A 220 2.99 2.56 -23.47
N ARG A 221 2.44 3.61 -24.09
CA ARG A 221 1.15 3.59 -24.80
C ARG A 221 1.00 2.47 -25.85
N ASP A 222 2.09 2.03 -26.45
CA ASP A 222 2.09 0.95 -27.45
C ASP A 222 1.83 -0.45 -26.86
N ARG A 223 1.69 -0.58 -25.52
CA ARG A 223 1.68 -1.88 -24.82
C ARG A 223 0.41 -2.19 -24.02
N SER A 224 -0.65 -1.38 -24.05
CA SER A 224 -1.74 -1.56 -23.07
C SER A 224 -3.17 -1.26 -23.55
N GLU A 225 -3.71 -2.09 -24.43
CA GLU A 225 -5.15 -2.36 -24.40
C GLU A 225 -5.33 -3.81 -23.96
N SER A 226 -5.59 -4.01 -22.67
CA SER A 226 -5.97 -5.33 -22.17
C SER A 226 -7.35 -5.66 -22.72
N ARG A 227 -7.51 -6.80 -23.40
CA ARG A 227 -8.81 -7.36 -23.80
C ARG A 227 -9.69 -7.82 -22.62
N GLN A 228 -9.42 -7.32 -21.41
CA GLN A 228 -10.06 -7.71 -20.16
C GLN A 228 -11.14 -6.69 -19.80
N LYS A 229 -12.40 -7.13 -19.84
CA LYS A 229 -13.58 -6.25 -19.68
C LYS A 229 -13.67 -5.60 -18.31
N ASP A 230 -13.07 -6.20 -17.28
CA ASP A 230 -13.22 -5.79 -15.89
C ASP A 230 -12.30 -4.63 -15.47
N VAL A 231 -11.23 -4.38 -16.23
CA VAL A 231 -10.31 -3.24 -16.05
C VAL A 231 -10.43 -2.20 -17.16
N ASP A 232 -11.36 -2.43 -18.10
CA ASP A 232 -11.59 -1.56 -19.26
C ASP A 232 -11.99 -0.15 -18.84
N ASP A 233 -11.64 0.82 -19.68
CA ASP A 233 -11.85 2.26 -19.46
C ASP A 233 -11.38 2.79 -18.09
N GLY A 234 -10.42 2.12 -17.45
CA GLY A 234 -9.84 2.55 -16.17
C GLY A 234 -10.68 2.21 -14.95
N ARG A 235 -11.67 1.31 -15.08
CA ARG A 235 -12.65 0.94 -14.04
C ARG A 235 -12.04 0.64 -12.67
N LEU A 236 -10.95 -0.14 -12.61
CA LEU A 236 -10.30 -0.55 -11.37
C LEU A 236 -8.99 0.22 -11.10
N GLY A 237 -8.68 1.24 -11.90
CA GLY A 237 -7.48 2.06 -11.74
C GLY A 237 -7.04 2.58 -13.10
N ASP A 238 -7.08 3.90 -13.30
CA ASP A 238 -6.70 4.51 -14.58
C ASP A 238 -5.33 5.19 -14.46
N TRP A 239 -4.36 4.67 -15.19
CA TRP A 239 -3.00 5.24 -15.23
C TRP A 239 -2.55 5.54 -16.65
N ARG A 240 -3.47 5.51 -17.63
CA ARG A 240 -3.14 5.61 -19.07
C ARG A 240 -2.47 6.93 -19.45
N ARG A 241 -2.70 7.99 -18.67
CA ARG A 241 -2.10 9.32 -18.89
C ARG A 241 -0.94 9.62 -17.94
N ALA A 242 -0.68 8.72 -16.99
CA ALA A 242 0.39 8.90 -16.02
C ALA A 242 1.77 8.65 -16.61
N VAL A 243 2.76 9.22 -15.93
CA VAL A 243 4.18 9.02 -16.18
C VAL A 243 4.52 7.53 -16.25
N TRP A 244 5.17 7.09 -17.32
CA TRP A 244 5.43 5.66 -17.59
C TRP A 244 6.91 5.28 -17.52
N ASP A 245 7.81 6.27 -17.49
CA ASP A 245 9.26 6.10 -17.70
C ASP A 245 10.05 5.84 -16.41
N TRP A 246 9.37 5.41 -15.34
CA TRP A 246 9.93 5.27 -13.98
C TRP A 246 10.36 6.58 -13.30
N SER A 247 10.07 7.75 -13.87
CA SER A 247 10.13 8.98 -13.09
C SER A 247 9.05 8.99 -12.00
N HIS A 248 9.40 9.57 -10.87
CA HIS A 248 8.43 9.99 -9.87
C HIS A 248 7.85 11.35 -10.28
N TYR A 249 6.65 11.66 -9.81
CA TYR A 249 6.06 12.98 -10.03
C TYR A 249 5.19 13.38 -8.86
N ARG A 250 5.01 14.69 -8.68
CA ARG A 250 3.95 15.21 -7.83
C ARG A 250 2.73 15.44 -8.70
N PRO A 251 1.54 15.02 -8.30
CA PRO A 251 0.37 15.10 -9.16
C PRO A 251 -0.20 16.51 -9.26
N ALA A 252 -1.07 16.73 -10.24
CA ALA A 252 -1.93 17.90 -10.32
C ALA A 252 -3.14 17.73 -9.39
N HIS A 253 -3.61 18.83 -8.83
CA HIS A 253 -4.72 18.87 -7.87
C HIS A 253 -6.03 18.26 -8.42
N ASP A 254 -6.29 18.45 -9.71
CA ASP A 254 -7.49 18.00 -10.42
C ASP A 254 -7.31 16.66 -11.14
N ASP A 255 -6.07 16.17 -11.23
CA ASP A 255 -5.72 15.03 -12.06
C ASP A 255 -4.48 14.30 -11.53
N TYR A 256 -4.73 13.24 -10.77
CA TYR A 256 -3.66 12.43 -10.18
C TYR A 256 -2.72 11.79 -11.21
N GLN A 257 -3.13 11.68 -12.48
CA GLN A 257 -2.30 11.12 -13.54
C GLN A 257 -1.34 12.14 -14.15
N ARG A 258 -1.51 13.44 -13.89
CA ARG A 258 -0.69 14.50 -14.52
C ARG A 258 0.28 15.07 -13.50
N GLU A 259 1.48 15.43 -13.93
CA GLU A 259 2.39 16.20 -13.08
C GLU A 259 1.82 17.57 -12.70
N GLY A 260 2.08 18.00 -11.47
CA GLY A 260 1.63 19.26 -10.90
C GLY A 260 2.39 19.62 -9.63
N SER A 261 1.70 20.22 -8.67
CA SER A 261 2.30 20.85 -7.49
C SER A 261 1.68 20.41 -6.16
N CYS A 262 0.99 19.27 -6.15
CA CYS A 262 0.55 18.63 -4.91
C CYS A 262 1.75 18.24 -4.03
N ASN A 263 1.48 17.91 -2.77
CA ASN A 263 2.50 17.58 -1.78
C ASN A 263 3.10 16.20 -2.02
N ARG A 264 2.25 15.18 -2.28
CA ARG A 264 2.72 13.79 -2.34
C ARG A 264 3.51 13.50 -3.61
N THR A 265 4.36 12.49 -3.53
CA THR A 265 5.10 11.96 -4.67
C THR A 265 4.56 10.58 -5.04
N ILE A 266 4.20 10.42 -6.32
CA ILE A 266 3.75 9.14 -6.90
C ILE A 266 4.93 8.45 -7.58
N PHE A 267 5.10 7.17 -7.27
CA PHE A 267 6.05 6.24 -7.86
C PHE A 267 5.32 5.19 -8.68
N LYS A 268 5.94 4.81 -9.81
CA LYS A 268 5.46 3.70 -10.62
C LYS A 268 5.70 2.36 -9.91
N CYS A 269 4.70 1.49 -9.91
CA CYS A 269 4.78 0.12 -9.41
C CYS A 269 3.97 -0.85 -10.29
N LEU A 270 4.65 -1.84 -10.86
CA LEU A 270 4.03 -2.83 -11.76
C LEU A 270 3.76 -4.16 -11.08
N ASN A 271 2.83 -4.93 -11.62
CA ASN A 271 2.51 -6.25 -11.07
C ASN A 271 3.55 -7.30 -11.47
N VAL A 272 3.74 -8.32 -10.63
CA VAL A 272 4.39 -9.58 -11.00
C VAL A 272 3.46 -10.75 -10.64
N GLY A 273 3.56 -11.87 -11.37
CA GLY A 273 2.74 -13.06 -11.09
C GLY A 273 1.22 -12.85 -11.26
N SER A 274 0.80 -11.80 -11.97
CA SER A 274 -0.61 -11.44 -12.20
C SER A 274 -0.97 -11.46 -13.70
N ARG A 275 -2.13 -10.91 -14.08
CA ARG A 275 -2.65 -10.96 -15.47
C ARG A 275 -2.58 -9.64 -16.23
N PHE A 276 -2.21 -8.52 -15.61
CA PHE A 276 -2.21 -7.21 -16.28
C PHE A 276 -1.16 -6.27 -15.69
N ARG A 277 -0.69 -5.32 -16.51
CA ARG A 277 0.32 -4.31 -16.16
C ARG A 277 1.56 -4.93 -15.51
N LEU A 278 2.10 -5.94 -16.19
CA LEU A 278 3.16 -6.79 -15.69
C LEU A 278 4.54 -6.18 -15.89
N LEU A 279 5.35 -6.25 -14.84
CA LEU A 279 6.79 -6.07 -14.94
C LEU A 279 7.36 -7.13 -15.88
N ASN A 280 8.19 -6.69 -16.82
CA ASN A 280 8.86 -7.54 -17.79
C ASN A 280 10.26 -6.98 -18.08
N GLN A 281 11.07 -7.73 -18.83
CA GLN A 281 12.45 -7.33 -19.11
C GLN A 281 12.55 -5.95 -19.76
N SER A 282 11.63 -5.56 -20.65
CA SER A 282 11.67 -4.22 -21.27
C SER A 282 11.47 -3.10 -20.25
N GLU A 283 10.60 -3.33 -19.27
CA GLU A 283 10.33 -2.36 -18.20
C GLU A 283 11.53 -2.25 -17.22
N VAL A 284 12.19 -3.37 -16.92
CA VAL A 284 13.43 -3.35 -16.12
C VAL A 284 14.56 -2.67 -16.89
N ASP A 285 14.74 -2.99 -18.17
CA ASP A 285 15.73 -2.33 -19.04
C ASP A 285 15.49 -0.81 -19.13
N LEU A 286 14.22 -0.37 -19.11
CA LEU A 286 13.85 1.04 -19.13
C LEU A 286 14.28 1.77 -17.85
N ALA A 287 14.09 1.14 -16.69
CA ALA A 287 14.57 1.69 -15.41
C ALA A 287 16.11 1.77 -15.37
N PHE A 288 16.81 0.73 -15.84
CA PHE A 288 18.27 0.77 -15.90
C PHE A 288 18.78 1.83 -16.87
N ARG A 289 18.15 2.00 -18.04
CA ARG A 289 18.48 3.09 -18.96
C ARG A 289 18.37 4.46 -18.29
N ARG A 290 17.26 4.69 -17.59
CA ARG A 290 17.02 5.93 -16.84
C ARG A 290 18.14 6.20 -15.82
N ALA A 291 18.55 5.17 -15.07
CA ALA A 291 19.63 5.30 -14.11
C ALA A 291 21.01 5.51 -14.78
N ASP A 292 21.24 4.92 -15.96
CA ASP A 292 22.45 5.11 -16.76
C ASP A 292 22.58 6.56 -17.25
N GLU A 293 21.46 7.22 -17.53
CA GLU A 293 21.37 8.66 -17.81
C GLU A 293 21.59 9.55 -16.55
N GLY A 294 21.84 8.93 -15.40
CA GLY A 294 22.09 9.63 -14.12
C GLY A 294 20.83 10.13 -13.44
N LEU A 295 19.65 9.68 -13.87
CA LEU A 295 18.37 10.13 -13.33
C LEU A 295 17.94 9.26 -12.12
N PRO A 296 17.35 9.86 -11.07
CA PRO A 296 16.80 9.11 -9.95
C PRO A 296 15.77 8.07 -10.41
N THR A 297 15.92 6.84 -9.93
CA THR A 297 15.11 5.71 -10.39
C THR A 297 14.70 4.80 -9.23
N VAL A 298 13.39 4.62 -9.09
CA VAL A 298 12.79 3.58 -8.24
C VAL A 298 12.09 2.58 -9.14
N LEU A 299 12.52 1.32 -9.11
CA LEU A 299 11.86 0.20 -9.76
C LEU A 299 11.02 -0.53 -8.71
N ALA A 300 9.76 -0.13 -8.57
CA ALA A 300 8.83 -0.82 -7.69
C ALA A 300 7.99 -1.87 -8.42
N PHE A 301 7.70 -2.97 -7.74
CA PHE A 301 6.80 -4.01 -8.23
C PHE A 301 6.02 -4.65 -7.09
N THR A 302 4.93 -5.34 -7.43
CA THR A 302 3.99 -5.85 -6.45
C THR A 302 3.44 -7.23 -6.75
N ASN A 303 3.19 -7.98 -5.69
CA ASN A 303 2.42 -9.21 -5.63
C ASN A 303 1.69 -9.28 -4.28
N HIS A 304 1.12 -10.44 -3.95
CA HIS A 304 0.32 -10.63 -2.75
C HIS A 304 0.85 -11.80 -1.91
N ASP A 305 0.68 -11.68 -0.59
CA ASP A 305 1.12 -12.67 0.39
C ASP A 305 0.35 -14.00 0.35
N TYR A 306 -0.91 -13.98 -0.09
CA TYR A 306 -1.70 -15.20 -0.31
C TYR A 306 -1.30 -15.98 -1.57
N ARG A 307 -0.31 -15.54 -2.35
CA ARG A 307 0.27 -16.28 -3.48
C ARG A 307 1.68 -16.74 -3.14
N ASP A 308 2.17 -17.75 -3.85
CA ASP A 308 3.57 -18.13 -3.73
C ASP A 308 4.48 -17.05 -4.35
N MET A 309 5.18 -16.30 -3.50
CA MET A 309 6.08 -15.21 -3.93
C MET A 309 7.45 -15.72 -4.41
N ARG A 310 7.81 -16.99 -4.19
CA ARG A 310 9.14 -17.52 -4.53
C ARG A 310 9.46 -17.43 -6.03
N PRO A 311 8.54 -17.81 -6.95
CA PRO A 311 8.75 -17.67 -8.38
C PRO A 311 8.86 -16.20 -8.82
N ASP A 312 8.07 -15.31 -8.21
CA ASP A 312 8.09 -13.88 -8.52
C ASP A 312 9.44 -13.25 -8.17
N ILE A 313 9.95 -13.51 -6.96
CA ILE A 313 11.26 -13.04 -6.51
C ILE A 313 12.36 -13.54 -7.46
N ALA A 314 12.34 -14.84 -7.80
CA ALA A 314 13.31 -15.42 -8.72
C ALA A 314 13.26 -14.78 -10.11
N ASN A 315 12.06 -14.55 -10.63
CA ASN A 315 11.85 -13.94 -11.94
C ASN A 315 12.34 -12.49 -11.97
N VAL A 316 11.99 -11.68 -10.96
CA VAL A 316 12.45 -10.29 -10.88
C VAL A 316 13.96 -10.23 -10.74
N HIS A 317 14.55 -11.04 -9.87
CA HIS A 317 16.01 -11.11 -9.72
C HIS A 317 16.71 -11.49 -11.04
N ALA A 318 16.16 -12.44 -11.80
CA ALA A 318 16.68 -12.77 -13.12
C ALA A 318 16.63 -11.58 -14.07
N MET A 319 15.51 -10.85 -14.12
CA MET A 319 15.38 -9.66 -14.98
C MET A 319 16.36 -8.55 -14.60
N LEU A 320 16.57 -8.31 -13.30
CA LEU A 320 17.56 -7.37 -12.77
C LEU A 320 18.98 -7.76 -13.19
N THR A 321 19.32 -9.04 -13.08
CA THR A 321 20.63 -9.58 -13.46
C THR A 321 20.88 -9.41 -14.96
N GLU A 322 19.88 -9.68 -15.81
CA GLU A 322 19.98 -9.47 -17.26
C GLU A 322 20.10 -7.99 -17.64
N ALA A 323 19.37 -7.10 -16.95
CA ALA A 323 19.51 -5.66 -17.17
C ALA A 323 20.90 -5.15 -16.75
N ALA A 324 21.43 -5.62 -15.62
CA ALA A 324 22.77 -5.25 -15.14
C ALA A 324 23.88 -5.63 -16.13
N LYS A 325 23.72 -6.71 -16.91
CA LYS A 325 24.65 -7.06 -18.00
C LYS A 325 24.63 -6.04 -19.14
N LYS A 326 23.45 -5.48 -19.45
CA LYS A 326 23.27 -4.47 -20.51
C LYS A 326 23.75 -3.08 -20.08
N TYR A 327 23.65 -2.77 -18.79
CA TYR A 327 24.02 -1.47 -18.21
C TYR A 327 25.07 -1.66 -17.10
N PRO A 328 26.32 -2.01 -17.43
CA PRO A 328 27.34 -2.40 -16.44
C PRO A 328 27.78 -1.26 -15.50
N ASN A 329 27.48 -0.01 -15.84
CA ASN A 329 27.79 1.16 -15.02
C ASN A 329 26.68 1.50 -14.01
N VAL A 330 25.49 0.88 -14.16
CA VAL A 330 24.35 1.11 -13.29
C VAL A 330 24.40 0.14 -12.11
N ARG A 331 24.37 0.70 -10.91
CA ARG A 331 24.18 -0.06 -9.67
C ARG A 331 22.69 -0.32 -9.45
N TRP A 332 22.37 -1.37 -8.73
CA TRP A 332 21.02 -1.58 -8.23
C TRP A 332 21.08 -2.12 -6.81
N GLU A 333 20.11 -1.74 -6.00
CA GLU A 333 20.08 -2.05 -4.56
C GLU A 333 18.66 -2.40 -4.13
N HIS A 334 18.51 -3.45 -3.32
CA HIS A 334 17.25 -3.72 -2.62
C HIS A 334 16.99 -2.63 -1.60
N SER A 335 15.76 -2.16 -1.52
CA SER A 335 15.43 -1.02 -0.67
C SER A 335 14.05 -1.13 -0.03
N GLY A 336 13.96 -0.59 1.19
CA GLY A 336 12.70 -0.21 1.78
C GLY A 336 12.05 0.93 0.96
N ALA A 337 10.72 0.97 0.92
CA ALA A 337 9.96 1.94 0.14
C ALA A 337 10.23 3.38 0.62
N LEU A 338 10.27 3.61 1.93
CA LEU A 338 10.60 4.92 2.50
C LEU A 338 12.05 5.30 2.21
N LYS A 339 12.99 4.35 2.35
CA LYS A 339 14.40 4.57 2.02
C LYS A 339 14.57 4.94 0.55
N ALA A 340 13.97 4.20 -0.37
CA ALA A 340 14.03 4.46 -1.81
C ALA A 340 13.46 5.85 -2.17
N ALA A 341 12.30 6.20 -1.61
CA ALA A 341 11.69 7.51 -1.83
C ALA A 341 12.63 8.63 -1.35
N ARG A 342 13.19 8.53 -0.13
CA ARG A 342 14.13 9.53 0.41
C ARG A 342 15.37 9.69 -0.45
N GLN A 343 16.00 8.59 -0.84
CA GLN A 343 17.25 8.63 -1.61
C GLN A 343 17.03 9.24 -2.99
N THR A 344 15.98 8.83 -3.70
CA THR A 344 15.71 9.33 -5.06
C THR A 344 15.25 10.78 -5.11
N LEU A 345 14.56 11.25 -4.07
CA LEU A 345 14.15 12.65 -3.93
C LEU A 345 15.23 13.54 -3.30
N GLY A 346 16.37 12.96 -2.91
CA GLY A 346 17.43 13.71 -2.22
C GLY A 346 17.00 14.27 -0.86
N LEU A 347 15.99 13.65 -0.22
CA LEU A 347 15.44 14.10 1.05
C LEU A 347 16.39 13.72 2.18
N ARG A 348 16.97 14.75 2.80
CA ARG A 348 17.91 14.62 3.91
C ARG A 348 17.37 15.43 5.08
N ASP A 349 16.72 14.77 6.02
CA ASP A 349 16.35 15.38 7.28
C ASP A 349 16.69 14.46 8.43
N ALA A 350 17.60 14.94 9.29
CA ALA A 350 18.05 14.23 10.46
C ALA A 350 17.21 14.56 11.70
N GLN A 351 16.44 15.66 11.68
CA GLN A 351 15.64 16.05 12.82
C GLN A 351 14.31 15.28 12.78
N PRO A 352 13.92 14.56 13.83
CA PRO A 352 12.58 13.97 13.90
C PRO A 352 11.48 15.04 13.89
N LEU A 353 10.31 14.71 13.34
CA LEU A 353 9.10 15.50 13.56
C LEU A 353 8.70 15.34 15.03
N ASP A 354 8.41 16.46 15.68
CA ASP A 354 7.96 16.51 17.07
C ASP A 354 6.77 17.46 17.21
N LEU A 355 5.86 17.11 18.12
CA LEU A 355 4.60 17.83 18.36
C LEU A 355 4.52 18.26 19.82
N ASP A 356 4.56 19.56 20.07
CA ASP A 356 4.19 20.16 21.36
C ASP A 356 2.67 20.25 21.43
N VAL A 357 2.08 19.54 22.39
CA VAL A 357 0.63 19.41 22.54
C VAL A 357 0.23 19.93 23.91
N ARG A 358 -0.75 20.83 23.94
CA ARG A 358 -1.24 21.47 25.17
C ARG A 358 -2.74 21.39 25.25
N PHE A 359 -3.22 21.15 26.46
CA PHE A 359 -4.63 21.08 26.80
C PHE A 359 -4.99 22.14 27.84
N GLU A 360 -6.09 22.83 27.61
CA GLU A 360 -6.65 23.81 28.55
C GLU A 360 -8.12 23.48 28.79
N ARG A 361 -8.50 23.31 30.06
CA ARG A 361 -9.88 22.98 30.45
C ARG A 361 -10.51 24.16 31.18
N GLU A 362 -11.66 24.60 30.70
CA GLU A 362 -12.41 25.74 31.25
C GLU A 362 -13.90 25.53 30.97
N ASP A 363 -14.75 25.70 31.98
CA ASP A 363 -16.23 25.66 31.85
C ASP A 363 -16.80 24.46 31.06
N GLY A 364 -16.23 23.27 31.28
CA GLY A 364 -16.67 22.04 30.60
C GLY A 364 -16.22 21.92 29.14
N VAL A 365 -15.40 22.84 28.66
CA VAL A 365 -14.72 22.82 27.36
C VAL A 365 -13.29 22.33 27.55
N LEU A 366 -12.78 21.54 26.60
CA LEU A 366 -11.37 21.16 26.53
C LEU A 366 -10.78 21.68 25.22
N ARG A 367 -9.85 22.62 25.32
CA ARG A 367 -9.15 23.19 24.16
C ARG A 367 -7.82 22.47 23.97
N LEU A 368 -7.57 22.05 22.73
CA LEU A 368 -6.34 21.42 22.29
C LEU A 368 -5.57 22.41 21.42
N ARG A 369 -4.29 22.64 21.71
CA ARG A 369 -3.32 23.27 20.80
C ARG A 369 -2.21 22.29 20.46
N VAL A 370 -1.84 22.27 19.18
CA VAL A 370 -0.76 21.43 18.65
C VAL A 370 0.19 22.32 17.88
N ARG A 371 1.49 22.22 18.16
CA ARG A 371 2.54 22.93 17.43
C ARG A 371 3.65 21.97 17.03
N SER A 372 4.06 22.00 15.76
CA SER A 372 5.17 21.20 15.28
C SER A 372 6.50 21.97 15.30
N ASN A 373 7.59 21.23 15.51
CA ASN A 373 8.96 21.77 15.43
C ASN A 373 9.38 22.18 14.00
N LYS A 374 8.71 21.64 12.97
CA LYS A 374 8.91 21.93 11.55
C LYS A 374 7.62 21.70 10.75
N ASP A 375 7.63 22.05 9.46
CA ASP A 375 6.46 21.90 8.59
C ASP A 375 6.01 20.44 8.50
N THR A 376 4.71 20.20 8.67
CA THR A 376 4.10 18.91 8.36
C THR A 376 3.94 18.71 6.86
N PHE A 377 3.83 17.44 6.45
CA PHE A 377 3.62 17.02 5.07
C PHE A 377 2.36 17.64 4.46
N GLY A 378 1.23 17.52 5.17
CA GLY A 378 -0.04 18.08 4.76
C GLY A 378 -0.47 19.28 5.62
N PRO A 379 -1.69 19.77 5.43
CA PRO A 379 -2.17 21.00 6.07
C PRO A 379 -2.38 20.85 7.58
N GLN A 380 -2.58 19.63 8.07
CA GLN A 380 -2.82 19.32 9.47
C GLN A 380 -2.34 17.91 9.85
N PRO A 381 -1.98 17.66 11.13
CA PRO A 381 -1.87 16.31 11.64
C PRO A 381 -3.25 15.62 11.68
N PHE A 382 -3.27 14.30 11.75
CA PHE A 382 -4.45 13.48 11.95
C PHE A 382 -4.84 13.48 13.43
N LEU A 383 -6.03 13.97 13.74
CA LEU A 383 -6.65 13.84 15.06
C LEU A 383 -7.43 12.52 15.13
N ALA A 384 -7.09 11.68 16.10
CA ALA A 384 -7.81 10.46 16.45
C ALA A 384 -8.43 10.62 17.83
N VAL A 385 -9.71 10.26 17.98
CA VAL A 385 -10.41 10.33 19.27
C VAL A 385 -11.09 9.00 19.52
N GLN A 386 -10.76 8.37 20.65
CA GLN A 386 -11.51 7.24 21.18
C GLN A 386 -12.44 7.74 22.27
N THR A 387 -13.73 7.44 22.15
CA THR A 387 -14.73 7.72 23.18
C THR A 387 -14.88 6.53 24.13
N LYS A 388 -15.39 6.77 25.34
CA LYS A 388 -15.61 5.75 26.39
C LYS A 388 -16.57 4.63 25.96
N ASP A 389 -17.44 4.90 24.98
CA ASP A 389 -18.31 3.90 24.34
C ASP A 389 -17.64 3.19 23.13
N GLN A 390 -16.32 3.25 23.04
CA GLN A 390 -15.48 2.52 22.07
C GLN A 390 -15.70 2.92 20.59
N ARG A 391 -16.11 4.16 20.32
CA ARG A 391 -16.06 4.71 18.96
C ARG A 391 -14.69 5.33 18.71
N PHE A 392 -14.20 5.19 17.49
CA PHE A 392 -12.93 5.76 17.04
C PHE A 392 -13.23 6.75 15.92
N LEU A 393 -12.87 8.00 16.15
CA LEU A 393 -13.30 9.14 15.35
C LEU A 393 -12.08 9.90 14.83
N HIS A 394 -12.29 10.61 13.73
CA HIS A 394 -11.39 11.63 13.22
C HIS A 394 -12.16 12.95 13.13
N ASP A 395 -11.46 14.07 13.37
CA ASP A 395 -11.98 15.41 13.12
C ASP A 395 -10.86 16.34 12.63
N ASN A 396 -11.24 17.51 12.10
CA ASN A 396 -10.32 18.49 11.53
C ASN A 396 -9.96 19.57 12.54
N PHE A 397 -8.71 20.01 12.50
CA PHE A 397 -8.23 21.16 13.26
C PHE A 397 -8.60 22.50 12.60
N ASP A 398 -8.71 23.53 13.44
CA ASP A 398 -8.62 24.92 13.00
C ASP A 398 -7.15 25.31 12.76
N LEU A 399 -6.83 25.78 11.56
CA LEU A 399 -5.49 26.22 11.18
C LEU A 399 -5.14 27.55 11.87
N GLN A 400 -4.10 27.56 12.71
CA GLN A 400 -3.59 28.78 13.35
C GLN A 400 -2.38 29.32 12.59
N THR A 401 -1.40 28.44 12.32
CA THR A 401 -0.28 28.70 11.42
C THR A 401 -0.19 27.53 10.44
N PRO A 402 -0.31 27.76 9.12
CA PRO A 402 -0.28 26.68 8.14
C PRO A 402 0.91 25.74 8.35
N ARG A 403 0.64 24.43 8.41
CA ARG A 403 1.64 23.35 8.58
C ARG A 403 2.43 23.38 9.88
N ARG A 404 2.09 24.26 10.84
CA ARG A 404 2.88 24.51 12.05
C ARG A 404 2.10 24.56 13.35
N GLU A 405 0.91 25.14 13.35
CA GLU A 405 0.12 25.30 14.57
C GLU A 405 -1.37 25.16 14.28
N TRP A 406 -2.03 24.41 15.17
CA TRP A 406 -3.42 24.01 15.05
C TRP A 406 -4.12 24.09 16.39
N SER A 407 -5.43 24.29 16.36
CA SER A 407 -6.27 24.15 17.55
C SER A 407 -7.51 23.34 17.27
N TYR A 408 -8.06 22.73 18.32
CA TYR A 408 -9.34 22.04 18.28
C TYR A 408 -10.08 22.24 19.60
N VAL A 409 -11.40 22.33 19.54
CA VAL A 409 -12.24 22.54 20.73
C VAL A 409 -13.16 21.34 20.92
N PHE A 410 -12.96 20.62 22.01
CA PHE A 410 -13.88 19.60 22.50
C PHE A 410 -14.97 20.27 23.35
N ASP A 411 -16.20 20.26 22.87
CA ASP A 411 -17.37 20.85 23.54
C ASP A 411 -18.67 20.12 23.18
N ARG A 412 -19.82 20.78 23.41
CA ARG A 412 -21.14 20.23 23.08
C ARG A 412 -21.44 20.17 21.57
N ASN A 413 -20.73 20.93 20.75
CA ASN A 413 -20.90 21.02 19.30
C ASN A 413 -19.94 20.06 18.55
N SER A 414 -18.96 19.50 19.26
CA SER A 414 -18.02 18.50 18.74
C SER A 414 -18.10 17.19 19.56
N VAL A 415 -16.95 16.66 20.03
CA VAL A 415 -16.91 15.55 20.98
C VAL A 415 -16.88 16.11 22.40
N ARG A 416 -17.88 15.72 23.19
CA ARG A 416 -18.00 16.14 24.59
C ARG A 416 -16.80 15.69 25.42
N PRO A 417 -16.11 16.59 26.14
CA PRO A 417 -14.90 16.23 26.89
C PRO A 417 -15.08 15.06 27.87
N GLU A 418 -16.24 14.94 28.51
CA GLU A 418 -16.55 13.85 29.44
C GLU A 418 -16.68 12.48 28.77
N SER A 419 -16.91 12.44 27.45
CA SER A 419 -17.05 11.21 26.67
C SER A 419 -15.72 10.67 26.13
N ILE A 420 -14.64 11.44 26.21
CA ILE A 420 -13.34 11.08 25.64
C ILE A 420 -12.63 10.08 26.56
N GLU A 421 -12.09 9.02 25.96
CA GLU A 421 -11.22 8.05 26.62
C GLU A 421 -9.75 8.32 26.28
N ARG A 422 -9.43 8.41 24.98
CA ARG A 422 -8.07 8.68 24.48
C ARG A 422 -8.09 9.65 23.30
N ILE A 423 -7.02 10.43 23.20
CA ILE A 423 -6.75 11.35 22.09
C ILE A 423 -5.41 10.96 21.49
N GLY A 424 -5.37 10.79 20.17
CA GLY A 424 -4.14 10.56 19.41
C GLY A 424 -3.94 11.68 18.39
N ILE A 425 -2.71 12.15 18.26
CA ILE A 425 -2.33 13.13 17.24
C ILE A 425 -1.15 12.54 16.49
N ALA A 426 -1.32 12.39 15.19
CA ALA A 426 -0.30 11.77 14.35
C ALA A 426 -0.02 12.60 13.10
N GLY A 427 1.22 12.62 12.64
CA GLY A 427 1.57 13.36 11.44
C GLY A 427 2.90 12.91 10.86
N SER A 428 3.10 13.26 9.61
CA SER A 428 4.36 13.08 8.89
C SER A 428 4.90 14.43 8.42
N ASP A 429 6.21 14.52 8.19
CA ASP A 429 6.82 15.60 7.43
C ASP A 429 7.01 15.21 5.95
N ALA A 430 7.49 16.14 5.12
CA ALA A 430 7.76 15.87 3.70
C ALA A 430 8.86 14.82 3.45
N CYS A 431 9.66 14.48 4.47
CA CYS A 431 10.65 13.40 4.43
C CYS A 431 10.07 12.06 4.92
N GLY A 432 8.80 12.00 5.32
CA GLY A 432 8.18 10.81 5.90
C GLY A 432 8.68 10.47 7.32
N ASN A 433 9.20 11.42 8.10
CA ASN A 433 9.36 11.20 9.54
C ASN A 433 8.01 11.31 10.22
N VAL A 434 7.66 10.32 11.04
CA VAL A 434 6.36 10.24 11.72
C VAL A 434 6.50 10.64 13.18
N CYS A 435 5.50 11.39 13.65
CA CYS A 435 5.26 11.61 15.07
C CYS A 435 3.87 11.08 15.42
N VAL A 436 3.76 10.38 16.55
CA VAL A 436 2.48 10.01 17.17
C VAL A 436 2.55 10.37 18.65
N ALA A 437 1.63 11.23 19.09
CA ALA A 437 1.47 11.64 20.47
C ALA A 437 0.11 11.18 21.00
N LEU A 438 0.10 10.54 22.17
CA LEU A 438 -1.09 9.97 22.78
C LEU A 438 -1.39 10.63 24.13
N PHE A 439 -2.67 10.85 24.39
CA PHE A 439 -3.17 11.46 25.62
C PHE A 439 -4.41 10.74 26.13
N ASP A 440 -4.65 10.79 27.43
CA ASP A 440 -5.93 10.39 28.02
C ASP A 440 -7.00 11.47 27.82
N GLY A 441 -8.25 11.20 28.20
CA GLY A 441 -9.35 12.18 28.11
C GLY A 441 -9.19 13.44 28.99
N ALA A 442 -8.20 13.47 29.89
CA ALA A 442 -7.84 14.66 30.65
C ALA A 442 -6.73 15.49 29.97
N GLY A 443 -6.11 14.97 28.92
CA GLY A 443 -5.00 15.61 28.21
C GLY A 443 -3.62 15.26 28.79
N SER A 444 -3.52 14.25 29.65
CA SER A 444 -2.24 13.79 30.19
C SER A 444 -1.55 12.86 29.18
N PRO A 445 -0.24 13.00 28.93
CA PRO A 445 0.48 12.10 28.04
C PRO A 445 0.36 10.64 28.49
N VAL A 446 0.07 9.75 27.56
CA VAL A 446 0.15 8.29 27.75
C VAL A 446 1.34 7.75 26.98
N GLY A 447 2.02 6.76 27.55
CA GLY A 447 3.12 6.08 26.87
C GLY A 447 2.68 5.46 25.55
N LYS A 448 3.64 5.18 24.67
CA LYS A 448 3.37 4.39 23.47
C LYS A 448 2.68 3.09 23.86
N THR A 449 1.70 2.70 23.07
CA THR A 449 1.04 1.40 23.24
C THR A 449 2.08 0.32 23.01
N SER A 450 2.46 -0.37 24.09
CA SER A 450 3.34 -1.54 24.00
C SER A 450 2.59 -2.65 23.27
N PHE A 451 3.18 -3.09 22.16
CA PHE A 451 2.72 -4.22 21.38
C PHE A 451 3.92 -5.00 20.86
#